data_AF-A0A9R1HW75-F1
#
_entry.id   AF-A0A9R1HW75-F1
#
_cell.length_a   1.000
_cell.length_b   1.000
_cell.length_c   1.000
_cell.angle_alpha   90.00
_cell.angle_beta   90.00
_cell.angle_gamma   90.00
#
_symmetry.space_group_name_H-M   'P 1'
#
loop_
_entity.id
_entity.type
_entity.pdbx_description
1 polymer ?
#
loop_
_entity_poly.entity_id
_entity_poly.type
_entity_poly.pdbx_seq_one_letter_code
_entity_poly.pdbx_strand_id
1 'polypeptide(L)'
;MCKYRVGETPDGRLCLVTDGQQQLHLWVRGEGRSSDNGWLLERRIVDLSALCDMIPGMPSNRMLRTHCIWPTDMDAGRTGKVFIKTWGFGRYTYDLHTGKMERLPTRSGKDYAHPVFAYSLAWPPTFLAPED
;
A
#
# COMPACT_ATOMS: atom_id res chain seq x y z
N MET A 1 -5.67 -10.72 7.54
CA MET A 1 -6.46 -10.05 6.49
C MET A 1 -5.64 -8.88 5.97
N CYS A 2 -5.38 -8.81 4.67
CA CYS A 2 -4.56 -7.75 4.08
C CYS A 2 -5.44 -6.51 3.83
N LYS A 3 -4.87 -5.32 3.91
CA LYS A 3 -5.58 -4.07 3.59
C LYS A 3 -5.15 -3.59 2.23
N TYR A 4 -6.06 -2.96 1.51
CA TYR A 4 -5.76 -2.45 0.18
C TYR A 4 -6.34 -1.06 -0.06
N ARG A 5 -5.77 -0.39 -1.07
CA ARG A 5 -6.26 0.85 -1.65
C ARG A 5 -6.34 0.70 -3.15
N VAL A 6 -7.34 1.35 -3.72
CA VAL A 6 -7.62 1.35 -5.15
C VAL A 6 -7.08 2.64 -5.74
N GLY A 7 -6.55 2.57 -6.95
CA GLY A 7 -6.18 3.74 -7.74
C GLY A 7 -6.25 3.42 -9.22
N GLU A 8 -5.76 4.34 -10.04
CA GLU A 8 -5.61 4.16 -11.47
C GLU A 8 -4.15 4.31 -11.85
N THR A 9 -3.70 3.50 -12.79
CA THR A 9 -2.38 3.59 -13.43
C THR A 9 -2.35 4.75 -14.43
N PRO A 10 -1.15 5.19 -14.89
CA PRO A 10 -1.06 6.30 -15.85
C PRO A 10 -1.78 6.03 -17.18
N ASP A 11 -1.92 4.77 -17.56
CA ASP A 11 -2.67 4.31 -18.75
C ASP A 11 -4.17 4.06 -18.47
N GLY A 12 -4.67 4.42 -17.29
CA GLY A 12 -6.09 4.38 -16.93
C GLY A 12 -6.61 3.01 -16.47
N ARG A 13 -5.74 2.01 -16.29
CA ARG A 13 -6.16 0.72 -15.72
C ARG A 13 -6.33 0.82 -14.22
N LEU A 14 -7.38 0.18 -13.69
CA LEU A 14 -7.59 0.04 -12.25
C LEU A 14 -6.41 -0.71 -11.61
N CYS A 15 -5.95 -0.26 -10.45
CA CYS A 15 -4.87 -0.88 -9.70
C CYS A 15 -5.15 -0.93 -8.21
N LEU A 16 -4.48 -1.85 -7.51
CA LEU A 16 -4.55 -2.02 -6.07
C LEU A 16 -3.15 -1.99 -5.48
N VAL A 17 -2.96 -1.25 -4.39
CA VAL A 17 -1.82 -1.47 -3.49
C VAL A 17 -2.30 -2.19 -2.23
N THR A 18 -1.59 -3.24 -1.83
CA THR A 18 -1.89 -4.01 -0.61
C THR A 18 -0.63 -4.31 0.20
N ASP A 19 -0.78 -4.43 1.52
CA ASP A 19 0.27 -4.86 2.47
C ASP A 19 0.40 -6.39 2.60
N GLY A 20 0.09 -7.12 1.53
CA GLY A 20 0.00 -8.58 1.52
C GLY A 20 1.33 -9.29 1.77
N GLN A 21 1.31 -10.36 2.57
CA GLN A 21 2.48 -11.20 2.86
C GLN A 21 3.69 -10.41 3.41
N GLN A 22 3.43 -9.39 4.24
CA GLN A 22 4.47 -8.49 4.80
C GLN A 22 5.22 -7.66 3.74
N GLN A 23 4.62 -7.45 2.58
CA GLN A 23 5.15 -6.66 1.47
C GLN A 23 4.10 -5.70 0.93
N LEU A 24 4.54 -4.57 0.39
CA LEU A 24 3.69 -3.78 -0.51
C LEU A 24 3.69 -4.44 -1.88
N HIS A 25 2.51 -4.79 -2.38
CA HIS A 25 2.30 -5.30 -3.74
C HIS A 25 1.44 -4.33 -4.54
N LEU A 26 1.80 -4.13 -5.80
CA LEU A 26 0.99 -3.46 -6.80
C LEU A 26 0.34 -4.51 -7.70
N TRP A 27 -0.98 -4.49 -7.75
CA TRP A 27 -1.79 -5.29 -8.65
C TRP A 27 -2.47 -4.40 -9.65
N VAL A 28 -2.59 -4.85 -10.89
CA VAL A 28 -3.28 -4.13 -11.96
C VAL A 28 -4.37 -4.98 -12.57
N ARG A 29 -5.41 -4.32 -13.05
CA ARG A 29 -6.46 -4.96 -13.81
C ARG A 29 -5.92 -5.40 -15.17
N GLY A 30 -6.16 -6.66 -15.50
CA GLY A 30 -5.80 -7.21 -16.81
C GLY A 30 -6.01 -8.71 -16.91
N GLU A 31 -5.95 -9.19 -18.15
CA GLU A 31 -6.07 -10.61 -18.49
C GLU A 31 -4.68 -11.22 -18.69
N GLY A 32 -4.51 -12.46 -18.25
CA GLY A 32 -3.26 -13.20 -18.46
C GLY A 32 -3.32 -14.60 -17.90
N ARG A 33 -2.41 -15.48 -18.33
CA ARG A 33 -2.36 -16.88 -17.86
C ARG A 33 -2.19 -17.01 -16.34
N SER A 34 -1.67 -15.98 -15.69
CA SER A 34 -1.49 -15.91 -14.23
C SER A 34 -2.38 -14.84 -13.59
N SER A 35 -3.44 -14.39 -14.26
CA SER A 35 -4.40 -13.47 -13.65
C SER A 35 -5.24 -14.21 -12.62
N ASP A 36 -5.39 -13.63 -11.45
CA ASP A 36 -6.31 -14.07 -10.43
C ASP A 36 -7.59 -13.21 -10.52
N ASN A 37 -8.66 -13.75 -11.12
CA ASN A 37 -9.93 -13.04 -11.30
C ASN A 37 -9.78 -11.65 -11.94
N GLY A 38 -8.98 -11.58 -13.03
CA GLY A 38 -8.70 -10.32 -13.74
C GLY A 38 -7.70 -9.40 -13.03
N TRP A 39 -7.00 -9.86 -12.00
CA TRP A 39 -5.92 -9.13 -11.34
C TRP A 39 -4.56 -9.76 -11.60
N LEU A 40 -3.61 -8.94 -12.03
CA LEU A 40 -2.24 -9.34 -12.27
C LEU A 40 -1.34 -8.67 -11.22
N LEU A 41 -0.49 -9.47 -10.56
CA LEU A 41 0.58 -8.93 -9.74
C LEU A 41 1.61 -8.27 -10.67
N GLU A 42 1.56 -6.96 -10.76
CA GLU A 42 2.48 -6.19 -11.60
C GLU A 42 3.85 -6.07 -10.93
N ARG A 43 3.87 -5.78 -9.62
CA ARG A 43 5.12 -5.54 -8.91
C ARG A 43 5.04 -5.89 -7.42
N ARG A 44 6.08 -6.56 -6.93
CA ARG A 44 6.42 -6.59 -5.49
C ARG A 44 7.27 -5.35 -5.21
N ILE A 45 6.76 -4.41 -4.45
CA ILE A 45 7.33 -3.07 -4.31
C ILE A 45 8.46 -3.10 -3.27
N VAL A 46 8.14 -3.42 -2.03
CA VAL A 46 9.07 -3.34 -0.89
C VAL A 46 8.55 -4.14 0.31
N ASP A 47 9.46 -4.70 1.10
CA ASP A 47 9.12 -5.32 2.38
C ASP A 47 8.65 -4.26 3.39
N LEU A 48 7.61 -4.58 4.18
CA LEU A 48 7.16 -3.68 5.24
C LEU A 48 8.25 -3.45 6.29
N SER A 49 9.14 -4.42 6.52
CA SER A 49 10.30 -4.27 7.40
C SER A 49 11.27 -3.20 6.88
N ALA A 50 11.57 -3.21 5.58
CA ALA A 50 12.43 -2.21 4.95
C ALA A 50 11.79 -0.81 4.97
N LEU A 51 10.47 -0.71 4.82
CA LEU A 51 9.75 0.55 5.05
C LEU A 51 9.89 1.04 6.48
N CYS A 52 9.84 0.14 7.47
CA CYS A 52 10.07 0.51 8.87
C CYS A 52 11.48 1.08 9.09
N ASP A 53 12.51 0.56 8.42
CA ASP A 53 13.89 1.03 8.55
C ASP A 53 14.08 2.46 8.01
N MET A 54 13.24 2.89 7.06
CA MET A 54 13.25 4.25 6.54
C MET A 54 12.57 5.27 7.48
N ILE A 55 11.86 4.82 8.52
CA ILE A 55 11.12 5.69 9.44
C ILE A 55 12.02 6.13 10.60
N PRO A 56 12.29 7.45 10.77
CA PRO A 56 13.11 7.93 11.88
C PRO A 56 12.53 7.55 13.25
N GLY A 57 13.36 6.91 14.07
CA GLY A 57 12.99 6.52 15.44
C GLY A 57 12.12 5.27 15.55
N MET A 58 11.84 4.57 14.45
CA MET A 58 11.06 3.33 14.47
C MET A 58 11.86 2.18 15.14
N PRO A 59 11.33 1.57 16.22
CA PRO A 59 12.00 0.46 16.90
C PRO A 59 12.24 -0.73 15.96
N SER A 60 13.33 -1.47 16.17
CA SER A 60 13.65 -2.70 15.42
C SER A 60 12.76 -3.90 15.81
N ASN A 61 11.93 -3.78 16.85
CA ASN A 61 11.09 -4.86 17.33
C ASN A 61 10.03 -5.26 16.27
N ARG A 62 10.11 -6.52 15.82
CA ARG A 62 9.25 -7.12 14.79
C ARG A 62 7.74 -7.05 15.11
N MET A 63 7.36 -7.15 16.38
CA MET A 63 5.95 -7.13 16.80
C MET A 63 5.31 -5.76 16.54
N LEU A 64 6.03 -4.68 16.87
CA LEU A 64 5.59 -3.31 16.62
C LEU A 64 5.53 -3.06 15.11
N ARG A 65 6.59 -3.42 14.38
CA ARG A 65 6.67 -3.20 12.93
C ARG A 65 5.53 -3.84 12.13
N THR A 66 5.13 -5.06 12.49
CA THR A 66 4.07 -5.80 11.77
C THR A 66 2.70 -5.11 11.85
N HIS A 67 2.46 -4.28 12.88
CA HIS A 67 1.17 -3.65 13.12
C HIS A 67 1.19 -2.15 12.90
N CYS A 68 2.35 -1.53 12.63
CA CYS A 68 2.45 -0.08 12.60
C CYS A 68 2.28 0.54 11.23
N ILE A 69 2.45 -0.20 10.12
CA ILE A 69 2.42 0.35 8.76
C ILE A 69 1.11 0.04 8.05
N TRP A 70 0.52 1.05 7.43
CA TRP A 70 -0.68 0.89 6.64
C TRP A 70 -0.66 1.73 5.36
N PRO A 71 -0.96 1.16 4.18
CA PRO A 71 -1.32 1.94 3.01
C PRO A 71 -2.66 2.62 3.26
N THR A 72 -2.70 3.94 3.20
CA THR A 72 -3.91 4.74 3.44
C THR A 72 -4.51 5.30 2.17
N ASP A 73 -3.70 5.50 1.14
CA ASP A 73 -4.15 5.95 -0.17
C ASP A 73 -3.08 5.67 -1.24
N MET A 74 -3.41 5.87 -2.51
CA MET A 74 -2.45 5.84 -3.61
C MET A 74 -2.83 6.82 -4.74
N ASP A 75 -1.81 7.38 -5.38
CA ASP A 75 -1.93 8.22 -6.57
C ASP A 75 -0.94 7.71 -7.63
N ALA A 76 -1.15 6.46 -8.08
CA ALA A 76 -0.25 5.79 -9.01
C ALA A 76 -0.22 6.47 -10.38
N GLY A 77 -1.37 6.93 -10.88
CA GLY A 77 -1.51 7.48 -12.22
C GLY A 77 -0.88 8.84 -12.41
N ARG A 78 -0.93 9.71 -11.39
CA ARG A 78 -0.39 11.07 -11.50
C ARG A 78 1.00 11.22 -10.90
N THR A 79 1.23 10.64 -9.72
CA THR A 79 2.50 10.85 -8.98
C THR A 79 3.29 9.59 -8.75
N GLY A 80 2.72 8.40 -8.99
CA GLY A 80 3.37 7.14 -8.65
C GLY A 80 3.57 6.97 -7.14
N LYS A 81 2.77 7.61 -6.29
CA LYS A 81 2.98 7.62 -4.83
C LYS A 81 1.95 6.77 -4.08
N VAL A 82 2.42 6.08 -3.04
CA VAL A 82 1.59 5.43 -2.03
C VAL A 82 1.68 6.23 -0.74
N PHE A 83 0.53 6.49 -0.13
CA PHE A 83 0.44 7.18 1.14
C PHE A 83 0.44 6.15 2.26
N ILE A 84 1.37 6.31 3.19
CA ILE A 84 1.62 5.37 4.26
C ILE A 84 1.36 6.08 5.58
N LYS A 85 0.59 5.44 6.44
CA LYS A 85 0.43 5.83 7.83
C LYS A 85 1.17 4.89 8.74
N THR A 86 1.76 5.49 9.77
CA THR A 86 2.63 4.81 10.73
C THR A 86 2.16 5.13 12.15
N TRP A 87 1.80 4.12 12.93
CA TRP A 87 1.28 4.33 14.29
C TRP A 87 2.31 5.00 15.19
N GLY A 88 2.06 6.23 15.60
CA GLY A 88 2.94 7.05 16.43
C GLY A 88 4.11 7.72 15.70
N PHE A 89 4.32 7.44 14.42
CA PHE A 89 5.43 8.00 13.62
C PHE A 89 4.97 8.93 12.48
N GLY A 90 3.65 9.06 12.30
CA GLY A 90 3.07 10.05 11.38
C GLY A 90 2.75 9.46 10.01
N ARG A 91 2.84 10.30 8.98
CA ARG A 91 2.45 9.96 7.61
C ARG A 91 3.60 10.18 6.65
N TYR A 92 3.65 9.36 5.62
CA TYR A 92 4.71 9.33 4.64
C TYR A 92 4.13 9.12 3.24
N THR A 93 4.85 9.59 2.23
CA THR A 93 4.67 9.16 0.85
C THR A 93 5.83 8.27 0.45
N TYR A 94 5.55 7.17 -0.21
CA TYR A 94 6.53 6.31 -0.82
C TYR A 94 6.37 6.36 -2.34
N ASP A 95 7.43 6.73 -3.03
CA ASP A 95 7.46 6.82 -4.48
C ASP A 95 7.75 5.43 -5.09
N LEU A 96 6.82 4.93 -5.88
CA LEU A 96 6.88 3.59 -6.46
C LEU A 96 8.02 3.45 -7.47
N HIS A 97 8.46 4.51 -8.12
CA HIS A 97 9.50 4.45 -9.14
C HIS A 97 10.90 4.55 -8.54
N THR A 98 11.08 5.49 -7.62
CA THR A 98 12.39 5.80 -7.03
C THR A 98 12.66 5.05 -5.72
N GLY A 99 11.62 4.52 -5.08
CA GLY A 99 11.71 3.91 -3.75
C GLY A 99 11.98 4.91 -2.62
N LYS A 100 11.91 6.22 -2.92
CA LYS A 100 12.13 7.28 -1.94
C LYS A 100 10.93 7.42 -1.02
N MET A 101 11.19 7.55 0.27
CA MET A 101 10.18 7.86 1.27
C MET A 101 10.33 9.29 1.80
N GLU A 102 9.23 10.03 1.86
CA GLU A 102 9.19 11.41 2.33
C GLU A 102 8.13 11.55 3.42
N ARG A 103 8.44 12.32 4.48
CA ARG A 103 7.50 12.57 5.57
C ARG A 103 6.50 13.65 5.16
N LEU A 104 5.22 13.39 5.40
CA LEU A 104 4.17 14.39 5.25
C LEU A 104 4.04 15.22 6.53
N PRO A 105 4.06 16.57 6.44
CA PRO A 105 3.91 17.42 7.61
C PRO A 105 2.50 17.29 8.19
N THR A 106 2.41 17.03 9.49
CA THR A 106 1.17 17.08 10.26
C THR A 106 1.40 17.92 11.52
N ARG A 107 0.32 18.48 12.09
CA ARG A 107 0.41 19.40 13.23
C ARG A 107 1.22 18.86 14.43
N SER A 108 1.11 17.57 14.72
CA SER A 108 1.86 16.90 15.81
C SER A 108 3.06 16.10 15.32
N GLY A 109 3.20 15.89 14.01
CA GLY A 109 4.14 14.95 13.42
C GLY A 109 3.88 13.47 13.73
N LYS A 110 2.85 13.15 14.52
CA LYS A 110 2.50 11.78 14.95
C LYS A 110 1.06 11.47 14.56
N ASP A 111 0.75 10.20 14.34
CA ASP A 111 -0.62 9.76 14.03
C ASP A 111 -0.93 8.43 14.72
N TYR A 112 -1.99 8.42 15.54
CA TYR A 112 -2.41 7.28 16.37
C TYR A 112 -3.83 6.80 16.06
N ALA A 113 -4.51 7.34 15.05
CA ALA A 113 -5.80 6.77 14.69
C ALA A 113 -5.59 5.45 13.93
N HIS A 114 -6.51 4.51 13.95
CA HIS A 114 -6.49 3.46 12.93
C HIS A 114 -6.94 4.06 11.59
N PRO A 115 -6.33 3.69 10.46
CA PRO A 115 -6.88 4.07 9.16
C PRO A 115 -8.26 3.45 8.98
N VAL A 116 -9.20 4.21 8.43
CA VAL A 116 -10.47 3.66 7.97
C VAL A 116 -10.22 2.99 6.63
N PHE A 117 -10.39 1.67 6.59
CA PHE A 117 -10.35 0.91 5.36
C PHE A 117 -11.79 0.68 4.93
N ALA A 118 -12.14 1.11 3.72
CA ALA A 118 -13.45 0.80 3.15
C ALA A 118 -13.61 -0.72 3.01
N TYR A 119 -12.51 -1.42 2.75
CA TYR A 119 -12.48 -2.86 2.53
C TYR A 119 -11.18 -3.47 3.04
N SER A 120 -11.24 -4.74 3.39
CA SER A 120 -10.07 -5.57 3.64
C SER A 120 -10.09 -6.73 2.63
N LEU A 121 -8.92 -7.18 2.18
CA LEU A 121 -8.82 -8.29 1.23
C LEU A 121 -9.17 -9.61 1.90
N ALA A 122 -10.24 -10.24 1.41
CA ALA A 122 -10.48 -11.68 1.46
C ALA A 122 -10.10 -12.30 0.11
N TRP A 123 -8.87 -11.99 -0.35
CA TRP A 123 -8.43 -12.12 -1.74
C TRP A 123 -8.95 -13.37 -2.45
N PRO A 124 -9.49 -13.22 -3.67
CA PRO A 124 -9.59 -11.99 -4.49
C PRO A 124 -10.83 -11.13 -4.16
N PRO A 125 -10.76 -9.78 -4.24
CA PRO A 125 -11.93 -8.92 -4.03
C PRO A 125 -12.89 -9.07 -5.20
N THR A 126 -13.83 -10.01 -5.08
CA THR A 126 -14.80 -10.41 -6.11
C THR A 126 -15.58 -9.24 -6.69
N PHE A 127 -15.91 -8.23 -5.87
CA PHE A 127 -16.65 -7.05 -6.34
C PHE A 127 -15.85 -6.14 -7.29
N LEU A 128 -14.53 -6.33 -7.39
CA LEU A 128 -13.69 -5.65 -8.36
C LEU A 128 -13.26 -6.59 -9.49
N ALA A 129 -13.72 -7.84 -9.54
CA ALA A 129 -13.53 -8.73 -10.69
C ALA A 129 -14.36 -8.25 -11.89
N PRO A 130 -14.05 -8.65 -13.14
CA PRO A 130 -14.90 -8.31 -14.27
C PRO A 130 -16.23 -9.03 -14.09
N GLU A 131 -17.33 -8.44 -14.53
CA GLU A 131 -18.55 -9.22 -14.75
C GLU A 131 -18.33 -10.09 -15.99
N ASP A 132 -18.66 -11.39 -15.90
CA ASP A 132 -18.54 -12.37 -17.00
C ASP A 132 -19.39 -11.99 -18.22
#